data_AF-A0A950ZHU4-F1
#
_entry.id   AF-A0A950ZHU4-F1
#
_cell.length_a   1.000
_cell.length_b   1.000
_cell.length_c   1.000
_cell.angle_alpha   90.00
_cell.angle_beta   90.00
_cell.angle_gamma   90.00
#
_symmetry.space_group_name_H-M   'P 1'
#
loop_
_entity.id
_entity.type
_entity.pdbx_description
1 polymer ?
#
loop_
_entity_poly.entity_id
_entity_poly.type
_entity_poly.pdbx_seq_one_letter_code
_entity_poly.pdbx_strand_id
1 'polypeptide(L)'
;MSFPEHLDRILNAYGVAADTKAALYDLYLSLGDEVLEVFSDIAETSASVASLRPEDTTTIRARVVERYLARNHPRWTAGQPTASLWHPRVAEGRASGLAIPLGEPPEAARRAVGEGQSVPDGFLMLGRNAHLGGRADTISFDLVATSLDDALALARAEGQQHTLPGSAGETSGTFDSQRGLALLWEVQPNVYKPAGERNRAIARLYRRHRNWHLATLASALDWLAQQRCTTFILRGDALAATHEVNPEKPLSPAIAALHDRTVERVTRALALTLEAPSPLDELQLLDSAVMNHALRRHVLQHGAAGAVWRVMGMPA
;
A
#
# COMPACT_ATOMS: atom_id res chain seq x y z
N MET A 1 3.88 25.28 -9.98
CA MET A 1 3.26 24.22 -10.78
C MET A 1 1.77 24.48 -10.78
N SER A 2 1.10 24.31 -11.92
CA SER A 2 -0.32 24.64 -12.12
C SER A 2 -1.01 23.49 -12.83
N PHE A 3 -2.35 23.49 -12.79
CA PHE A 3 -3.13 22.61 -13.67
C PHE A 3 -2.71 22.74 -15.14
N PRO A 4 -2.93 21.68 -15.96
CA PRO A 4 -2.91 21.81 -17.40
C PRO A 4 -3.72 23.03 -17.86
N GLU A 5 -3.24 23.74 -18.88
CA GLU A 5 -3.76 25.05 -19.29
C GLU A 5 -5.28 25.08 -19.50
N HIS A 6 -5.85 24.02 -20.08
CA HIS A 6 -7.29 23.93 -20.30
C HIS A 6 -8.09 23.86 -18.99
N LEU A 7 -7.61 23.13 -17.99
CA LEU A 7 -8.26 23.05 -16.67
C LEU A 7 -8.10 24.35 -15.89
N ASP A 8 -6.93 24.97 -15.91
CA ASP A 8 -6.73 26.25 -15.20
C ASP A 8 -7.64 27.35 -15.79
N ARG A 9 -7.82 27.40 -17.11
CA ARG A 9 -8.78 28.31 -17.76
C ARG A 9 -10.21 28.10 -17.27
N ILE A 10 -10.66 26.85 -17.11
CA ILE A 10 -12.00 26.53 -16.61
C ILE A 10 -12.14 27.01 -15.15
N LEU A 11 -11.21 26.64 -14.28
CA LEU A 11 -11.25 27.03 -12.86
C LEU A 11 -11.23 28.56 -12.68
N ASN A 12 -10.45 29.27 -13.51
CA ASN A 12 -10.44 30.74 -13.53
C ASN A 12 -11.77 31.32 -13.99
N ALA A 13 -12.40 30.74 -15.02
CA ALA A 13 -13.69 31.20 -15.54
C ALA A 13 -14.82 31.08 -14.50
N TYR A 14 -14.79 30.04 -13.66
CA TYR A 14 -15.72 29.86 -12.55
C TYR A 14 -15.35 30.65 -11.28
N GLY A 15 -14.24 31.43 -11.32
CA GLY A 15 -13.82 32.28 -10.21
C GLY A 15 -13.28 31.52 -9.00
N VAL A 16 -12.76 30.30 -9.18
CA VAL A 16 -12.15 29.53 -8.08
C VAL A 16 -10.92 30.28 -7.56
N ALA A 17 -10.91 30.58 -6.25
CA ALA A 17 -9.83 31.31 -5.61
C ALA A 17 -8.47 30.58 -5.72
N ALA A 18 -7.38 31.33 -5.83
CA ALA A 18 -6.05 30.77 -6.12
C ALA A 18 -5.55 29.78 -5.05
N ASP A 19 -5.85 30.04 -3.78
CA ASP A 19 -5.56 29.16 -2.65
C ASP A 19 -6.33 27.84 -2.73
N THR A 20 -7.60 27.89 -3.10
CA THR A 20 -8.48 26.73 -3.29
C THR A 20 -8.02 25.90 -4.49
N LYS A 21 -7.61 26.55 -5.59
CA LYS A 21 -7.00 25.87 -6.74
C LYS A 21 -5.70 25.17 -6.35
N ALA A 22 -4.86 25.78 -5.52
CA ALA A 22 -3.62 25.15 -5.06
C ALA A 22 -3.91 23.88 -4.23
N ALA A 23 -4.84 23.95 -3.28
CA ALA A 23 -5.28 22.78 -2.50
C ALA A 23 -5.88 21.68 -3.40
N LEU A 24 -6.69 22.06 -4.39
CA LEU A 24 -7.27 21.13 -5.36
C LEU A 24 -6.21 20.50 -6.26
N TYR A 25 -5.20 21.26 -6.68
CA TYR A 25 -4.11 20.77 -7.52
C TYR A 25 -3.27 19.71 -6.79
N ASP A 26 -3.00 19.89 -5.50
CA ASP A 26 -2.30 18.89 -4.70
C ASP A 26 -3.09 17.58 -4.60
N LEU A 27 -4.42 17.66 -4.47
CA LEU A 27 -5.29 16.49 -4.51
C LEU A 27 -5.26 15.83 -5.89
N TYR A 28 -5.42 16.61 -6.96
CA TYR A 28 -5.40 16.14 -8.34
C TYR A 28 -4.10 15.38 -8.68
N LEU A 29 -2.95 15.91 -8.28
CA LEU A 29 -1.66 15.23 -8.48
C LEU A 29 -1.56 13.89 -7.75
N SER A 30 -2.31 13.70 -6.65
CA SER A 30 -2.25 12.49 -5.83
C SER A 30 -3.30 11.44 -6.19
N LEU A 31 -4.49 11.87 -6.62
CA LEU A 31 -5.67 11.03 -6.78
C LEU A 31 -6.24 11.04 -8.21
N GLY A 32 -5.69 11.87 -9.10
CA GLY A 32 -6.09 11.95 -10.50
C GLY A 32 -7.38 12.74 -10.74
N ASP A 33 -7.95 12.56 -11.93
CA ASP A 33 -9.02 13.39 -12.48
C ASP A 33 -10.35 13.31 -11.70
N GLU A 34 -10.60 12.20 -10.99
CA GLU A 34 -11.80 12.00 -10.15
C GLU A 34 -11.93 13.11 -9.07
N VAL A 35 -10.82 13.75 -8.70
CA VAL A 35 -10.80 14.93 -7.83
C VAL A 35 -11.65 16.08 -8.40
N LEU A 36 -11.59 16.29 -9.72
CA LEU A 36 -12.31 17.38 -10.38
C LEU A 36 -13.80 17.06 -10.47
N GLU A 37 -14.18 15.81 -10.65
CA GLU A 37 -15.59 15.39 -10.62
C GLU A 37 -16.19 15.60 -9.22
N VAL A 38 -15.49 15.16 -8.17
CA VAL A 38 -15.95 15.37 -6.79
C VAL A 38 -15.98 16.85 -6.42
N PHE A 39 -15.03 17.64 -6.92
CA PHE A 39 -15.06 19.09 -6.75
C PHE A 39 -16.25 19.73 -7.48
N SER A 40 -16.63 19.22 -8.67
CA SER A 40 -17.84 19.65 -9.39
C SER A 40 -19.09 19.43 -8.55
N ASP A 41 -19.25 18.26 -7.92
CA ASP A 41 -20.39 18.01 -7.01
C ASP A 41 -20.46 19.03 -5.87
N ILE A 42 -19.31 19.36 -5.28
CA ILE A 42 -19.24 20.36 -4.19
C ILE A 42 -19.64 21.73 -4.73
N ALA A 43 -19.10 22.12 -5.89
CA ALA A 43 -19.39 23.38 -6.55
C ALA A 43 -20.88 23.53 -6.90
N GLU A 44 -21.53 22.46 -7.39
CA GLU A 44 -22.96 22.45 -7.72
C GLU A 44 -23.88 22.68 -6.50
N THR A 45 -23.44 22.23 -5.33
CA THR A 45 -24.17 22.46 -4.07
C THR A 45 -23.85 23.79 -3.39
N SER A 46 -22.84 24.51 -3.88
CA SER A 46 -22.45 25.80 -3.33
C SER A 46 -23.27 26.94 -3.94
N ALA A 47 -23.60 27.94 -3.12
CA ALA A 47 -24.27 29.15 -3.60
C ALA A 47 -23.41 29.94 -4.60
N SER A 48 -22.08 29.80 -4.53
CA SER A 48 -21.15 30.37 -5.50
C SER A 48 -19.82 29.63 -5.44
N VAL A 49 -19.31 29.22 -6.60
CA VAL A 49 -17.97 28.59 -6.73
C VAL A 49 -16.87 29.53 -6.23
N ALA A 50 -17.02 30.84 -6.41
CA ALA A 50 -16.06 31.84 -5.93
C ALA A 50 -16.03 31.99 -4.41
N SER A 51 -17.02 31.42 -3.70
CA SER A 51 -17.05 31.40 -2.23
C SER A 51 -16.34 30.20 -1.62
N LEU A 52 -16.02 29.18 -2.42
CA LEU A 52 -15.31 27.99 -1.97
C LEU A 52 -13.91 28.35 -1.46
N ARG A 53 -13.51 27.65 -0.41
CA ARG A 53 -12.25 27.82 0.30
C ARG A 53 -11.45 26.51 0.33
N PRO A 54 -10.15 26.56 0.68
CA PRO A 54 -9.36 25.34 0.84
C PRO A 54 -10.01 24.30 1.77
N GLU A 55 -10.71 24.73 2.82
CA GLU A 55 -11.40 23.86 3.77
C GLU A 55 -12.49 23.00 3.11
N ASP A 56 -13.14 23.49 2.04
CA ASP A 56 -14.16 22.75 1.31
C ASP A 56 -13.57 21.56 0.54
N THR A 57 -12.26 21.59 0.25
CA THR A 57 -11.55 20.49 -0.42
C THR A 57 -11.22 19.32 0.50
N THR A 58 -11.34 19.49 1.82
CA THR A 58 -10.93 18.50 2.82
C THR A 58 -11.67 17.17 2.69
N THR A 59 -12.93 17.20 2.23
CA THR A 59 -13.77 15.99 2.05
C THR A 59 -13.52 15.26 0.73
N ILE A 60 -12.84 15.88 -0.23
CA ILE A 60 -12.69 15.33 -1.58
C ILE A 60 -11.99 13.97 -1.55
N ARG A 61 -10.90 13.84 -0.79
CA ARG A 61 -10.16 12.57 -0.68
C ARG A 61 -11.07 11.41 -0.26
N ALA A 62 -11.88 11.62 0.79
CA ALA A 62 -12.79 10.59 1.29
C ALA A 62 -13.84 10.20 0.23
N ARG A 63 -14.43 11.19 -0.45
CA ARG A 63 -15.42 10.95 -1.51
C ARG A 63 -14.83 10.24 -2.73
N VAL A 64 -13.62 10.61 -3.16
CA VAL A 64 -12.90 9.92 -4.25
C VAL A 64 -12.65 8.46 -3.88
N VAL A 65 -12.17 8.19 -2.67
CA VAL A 65 -11.93 6.82 -2.19
C VAL A 65 -13.23 6.02 -2.12
N GLU A 66 -14.31 6.61 -1.62
CA GLU A 66 -15.64 5.97 -1.58
C GLU A 66 -16.14 5.59 -2.97
N ARG A 67 -16.09 6.53 -3.93
CA ARG A 67 -16.48 6.26 -5.32
C ARG A 67 -15.61 5.17 -5.95
N TYR A 68 -14.31 5.23 -5.73
CA TYR A 68 -13.37 4.23 -6.22
C TYR A 68 -13.70 2.83 -5.69
N LEU A 69 -13.93 2.70 -4.38
CA LEU A 69 -14.29 1.43 -3.75
C LEU A 69 -15.66 0.93 -4.24
N ALA A 70 -16.68 1.78 -4.25
CA ALA A 70 -18.01 1.40 -4.72
C ALA A 70 -18.01 0.90 -6.18
N ARG A 71 -17.19 1.53 -7.05
CA ARG A 71 -17.04 1.15 -8.46
C ARG A 71 -16.26 -0.15 -8.64
N ASN A 72 -15.18 -0.34 -7.89
CA ASN A 72 -14.20 -1.40 -8.17
C ASN A 72 -14.37 -2.64 -7.30
N HIS A 73 -14.97 -2.52 -6.11
CA HIS A 73 -15.13 -3.65 -5.19
C HIS A 73 -15.93 -4.82 -5.80
N PRO A 74 -17.08 -4.61 -6.49
CA PRO A 74 -17.77 -5.70 -7.18
C PRO A 74 -16.94 -6.36 -8.28
N ARG A 75 -16.07 -5.58 -8.94
CA ARG A 75 -15.17 -6.07 -10.00
C ARG A 75 -14.07 -6.94 -9.40
N TRP A 76 -13.51 -6.54 -8.27
CA TRP A 76 -12.52 -7.34 -7.55
C TRP A 76 -13.11 -8.65 -7.01
N THR A 77 -14.33 -8.62 -6.47
CA THR A 77 -15.06 -9.84 -6.10
C THR A 77 -15.27 -10.77 -7.29
N ALA A 78 -15.46 -10.22 -8.49
CA ALA A 78 -15.55 -10.98 -9.74
C ALA A 78 -14.18 -11.36 -10.36
N GLY A 79 -13.06 -11.13 -9.66
CA GLY A 79 -11.72 -11.48 -10.15
C GLY A 79 -11.20 -10.56 -11.28
N GLN A 80 -11.79 -9.37 -11.47
CA GLN A 80 -11.42 -8.46 -12.54
C GLN A 80 -10.39 -7.41 -12.06
N PRO A 81 -9.23 -7.29 -12.74
CA PRO A 81 -8.27 -6.23 -12.47
C PRO A 81 -8.84 -4.83 -12.72
N THR A 82 -8.36 -3.85 -11.95
CA THR A 82 -8.69 -2.43 -12.12
C THR A 82 -7.44 -1.58 -12.11
N ALA A 83 -7.55 -0.32 -12.57
CA ALA A 83 -6.53 0.67 -12.28
C ALA A 83 -6.40 0.87 -10.76
N SER A 84 -5.18 1.11 -10.28
CA SER A 84 -4.95 1.55 -8.89
C SER A 84 -5.44 2.99 -8.69
N LEU A 85 -5.79 3.36 -7.46
CA LEU A 85 -6.20 4.74 -7.15
C LEU A 85 -5.03 5.73 -7.18
N TRP A 86 -3.80 5.30 -6.89
CA TRP A 86 -2.65 6.21 -6.84
C TRP A 86 -2.12 6.52 -8.24
N HIS A 87 -2.01 7.80 -8.54
CA HIS A 87 -1.41 8.33 -9.76
C HIS A 87 -0.01 8.91 -9.46
N PRO A 88 1.02 8.61 -10.27
CA PRO A 88 2.33 9.23 -10.10
C PRO A 88 2.29 10.73 -10.37
N ARG A 89 3.04 11.50 -9.57
CA ARG A 89 3.20 12.95 -9.74
C ARG A 89 3.88 13.39 -11.05
N VAL A 90 4.53 12.48 -11.78
CA VAL A 90 5.52 12.83 -12.83
C VAL A 90 5.22 12.22 -14.20
N ALA A 91 4.16 11.43 -14.35
CA ALA A 91 3.83 10.82 -15.63
C ALA A 91 2.75 11.65 -16.35
N GLU A 92 3.16 12.44 -17.33
CA GLU A 92 2.24 12.95 -18.35
C GLU A 92 1.58 11.74 -19.04
N GLY A 93 0.36 11.39 -18.62
CA GLY A 93 -0.61 10.74 -19.50
C GLY A 93 -1.14 9.35 -19.14
N ARG A 94 -0.74 8.62 -18.08
CA ARG A 94 -1.41 7.34 -17.71
C ARG A 94 -1.39 7.04 -16.21
N ALA A 95 -2.48 6.47 -15.70
CA ALA A 95 -2.48 5.70 -14.46
C ALA A 95 -1.42 4.59 -14.59
N SER A 96 -0.35 4.65 -13.80
CA SER A 96 0.67 3.61 -13.79
C SER A 96 0.51 2.77 -12.53
N GLY A 97 -0.46 1.87 -12.55
CA GLY A 97 -0.61 0.87 -11.50
C GLY A 97 -1.88 0.05 -11.70
N LEU A 98 -1.85 -1.17 -11.17
CA LEU A 98 -2.92 -2.15 -11.31
C LEU A 98 -3.24 -2.74 -9.95
N ALA A 99 -4.53 -2.86 -9.65
CA ALA A 99 -5.04 -3.64 -8.53
C ALA A 99 -5.58 -4.95 -9.11
N ILE A 100 -4.90 -6.05 -8.82
CA ILE A 100 -5.18 -7.37 -9.39
C ILE A 100 -5.72 -8.26 -8.26
N PRO A 101 -6.99 -8.68 -8.30
CA PRO A 101 -7.51 -9.64 -7.34
C PRO A 101 -6.84 -11.01 -7.56
N LEU A 102 -6.27 -11.55 -6.50
CA LEU A 102 -5.65 -12.88 -6.46
C LEU A 102 -6.58 -13.95 -5.88
N GLY A 103 -7.75 -13.55 -5.36
CA GLY A 103 -8.76 -14.44 -4.80
C GLY A 103 -8.73 -14.46 -3.26
N GLU A 104 -9.26 -15.53 -2.67
CA GLU A 104 -9.32 -15.69 -1.21
C GLU A 104 -7.92 -15.92 -0.60
N PRO A 105 -7.71 -15.53 0.68
CA PRO A 105 -6.48 -15.86 1.39
C PRO A 105 -6.21 -17.38 1.39
N PRO A 106 -4.99 -17.82 1.03
CA PRO A 106 -4.64 -19.24 0.99
C PRO A 106 -4.57 -19.87 2.38
N GLU A 107 -4.45 -21.19 2.45
CA GLU A 107 -4.31 -21.95 3.72
C GLU A 107 -3.10 -21.49 4.55
N ALA A 108 -2.04 -20.99 3.89
CA ALA A 108 -0.91 -20.36 4.56
C ALA A 108 -1.35 -19.20 5.49
N ALA A 109 -2.31 -18.37 5.05
CA ALA A 109 -2.85 -17.29 5.88
C ALA A 109 -3.55 -17.82 7.13
N ARG A 110 -4.26 -18.96 7.03
CA ARG A 110 -4.93 -19.61 8.16
C ARG A 110 -3.95 -20.10 9.20
N ARG A 111 -2.90 -20.79 8.75
CA ARG A 111 -1.80 -21.24 9.63
C ARG A 111 -1.11 -20.08 10.33
N ALA A 112 -0.84 -18.98 9.61
CA ALA A 112 -0.15 -17.80 10.15
C ALA A 112 -0.94 -17.06 11.24
N VAL A 113 -2.27 -16.94 11.07
CA VAL A 113 -3.14 -16.28 12.05
C VAL A 113 -3.32 -17.15 13.31
N GLY A 114 -3.42 -18.47 13.14
CA GLY A 114 -3.44 -19.48 14.23
C GLY A 114 -4.85 -19.92 14.66
N GLU A 115 -4.95 -21.10 15.27
CA GLU A 115 -6.19 -21.86 15.49
C GLU A 115 -7.26 -21.17 16.38
N GLY A 116 -6.91 -20.12 17.11
CA GLY A 116 -7.85 -19.36 17.96
C GLY A 116 -8.29 -18.00 17.38
N GLN A 117 -7.91 -17.70 16.14
CA GLN A 117 -8.12 -16.39 15.54
C GLN A 117 -8.73 -16.56 14.14
N SER A 118 -9.84 -15.88 13.87
CA SER A 118 -10.49 -15.95 12.57
C SER A 118 -9.56 -15.38 11.49
N VAL A 119 -9.33 -16.15 10.44
CA VAL A 119 -8.82 -15.57 9.19
C VAL A 119 -9.86 -14.59 8.71
N PRO A 120 -9.43 -13.43 8.23
CA PRO A 120 -10.39 -12.43 7.87
C PRO A 120 -11.12 -12.74 6.57
N ASP A 121 -12.41 -12.41 6.56
CA ASP A 121 -13.24 -12.44 5.35
C ASP A 121 -12.79 -11.31 4.41
N GLY A 122 -12.01 -11.68 3.40
CA GLY A 122 -11.46 -10.75 2.44
C GLY A 122 -10.92 -11.46 1.20
N PHE A 123 -10.38 -10.67 0.29
CA PHE A 123 -9.64 -11.16 -0.86
C PHE A 123 -8.28 -10.48 -0.94
N LEU A 124 -7.30 -11.25 -1.39
CA LEU A 124 -5.94 -10.81 -1.65
C LEU A 124 -5.92 -9.99 -2.93
N MET A 125 -5.23 -8.86 -2.87
CA MET A 125 -5.00 -7.94 -3.96
C MET A 125 -3.50 -7.80 -4.16
N LEU A 126 -3.06 -7.88 -5.41
CA LEU A 126 -1.73 -7.50 -5.84
C LEU A 126 -1.80 -6.10 -6.45
N GLY A 127 -1.21 -5.13 -5.76
CA GLY A 127 -0.88 -3.83 -6.31
C GLY A 127 0.40 -3.91 -7.14
N ARG A 128 0.36 -3.43 -8.39
CA ARG A 128 1.56 -3.15 -9.19
C ARG A 128 1.80 -1.65 -9.20
N ASN A 129 3.06 -1.24 -9.10
CA ASN A 129 3.48 0.16 -8.99
C ASN A 129 2.82 0.86 -7.79
N ALA A 130 2.70 0.14 -6.68
CA ALA A 130 1.81 0.47 -5.56
C ALA A 130 2.33 1.59 -4.63
N HIS A 131 3.54 2.11 -4.84
CA HIS A 131 4.19 3.09 -3.95
C HIS A 131 4.41 4.46 -4.58
N LEU A 132 4.87 5.41 -3.75
CA LEU A 132 5.11 6.80 -4.10
C LEU A 132 5.83 6.92 -5.45
N GLY A 133 5.26 7.72 -6.36
CA GLY A 133 5.80 7.94 -7.70
C GLY A 133 5.53 6.82 -8.69
N GLY A 134 4.73 5.82 -8.34
CA GLY A 134 4.37 4.70 -9.23
C GLY A 134 5.58 3.94 -9.74
N ARG A 135 6.60 3.81 -8.87
CA ARG A 135 7.89 3.23 -9.25
C ARG A 135 7.67 1.85 -9.86
N ALA A 136 8.18 1.68 -11.08
CA ALA A 136 8.16 0.40 -11.77
C ALA A 136 8.72 -0.70 -10.85
N ASP A 137 8.16 -1.90 -10.97
CA ASP A 137 8.56 -3.10 -10.23
C ASP A 137 8.24 -3.10 -8.74
N THR A 138 7.66 -2.03 -8.19
CA THR A 138 7.07 -2.08 -6.85
C THR A 138 5.80 -2.91 -6.85
N ILE A 139 5.61 -3.66 -5.77
CA ILE A 139 4.43 -4.47 -5.54
C ILE A 139 3.90 -4.25 -4.13
N SER A 140 2.59 -4.33 -3.97
CA SER A 140 1.94 -4.48 -2.67
C SER A 140 1.03 -5.69 -2.69
N PHE A 141 0.98 -6.39 -1.58
CA PHE A 141 -0.07 -7.35 -1.29
C PHE A 141 -0.96 -6.71 -0.24
N ASP A 142 -2.25 -6.67 -0.54
CA ASP A 142 -3.26 -6.06 0.29
C ASP A 142 -4.36 -7.05 0.54
N LEU A 143 -4.86 -7.12 1.77
CA LEU A 143 -6.12 -7.80 2.04
C LEU A 143 -7.21 -6.74 2.11
N VAL A 144 -8.23 -6.89 1.27
CA VAL A 144 -9.43 -6.03 1.23
C VAL A 144 -10.62 -6.82 1.74
N ALA A 145 -11.48 -6.19 2.54
CA ALA A 145 -12.68 -6.83 3.07
C ALA A 145 -13.67 -7.23 1.98
N THR A 146 -14.27 -8.41 2.13
CA THR A 146 -15.31 -8.90 1.21
C THR A 146 -16.59 -8.07 1.30
N SER A 147 -16.84 -7.41 2.42
CA SER A 147 -17.92 -6.43 2.54
C SER A 147 -17.45 -5.05 2.10
N LEU A 148 -18.17 -4.43 1.15
CA LEU A 148 -17.92 -3.04 0.77
C LEU A 148 -18.04 -2.10 1.97
N ASP A 149 -19.00 -2.32 2.87
CA ASP A 149 -19.17 -1.48 4.06
C ASP A 149 -17.96 -1.55 4.99
N ASP A 150 -17.38 -2.74 5.18
CA ASP A 150 -16.15 -2.89 5.98
C ASP A 150 -14.96 -2.26 5.26
N ALA A 151 -14.83 -2.41 3.93
CA ALA A 151 -13.77 -1.77 3.15
C ALA A 151 -13.87 -0.23 3.18
N LEU A 152 -15.09 0.33 3.07
CA LEU A 152 -15.34 1.76 3.23
C LEU A 152 -15.03 2.24 4.65
N ALA A 153 -15.39 1.45 5.66
CA ALA A 153 -15.12 1.81 7.05
C ALA A 153 -13.61 1.75 7.37
N LEU A 154 -12.88 0.80 6.77
CA LEU A 154 -11.42 0.77 6.81
C LEU A 154 -10.83 1.98 6.10
N ALA A 155 -11.29 2.31 4.89
CA ALA A 155 -10.89 3.50 4.12
C ALA A 155 -11.06 4.82 4.89
N ARG A 156 -12.12 4.91 5.70
CA ARG A 156 -12.41 6.08 6.54
C ARG A 156 -11.65 6.08 7.87
N ALA A 157 -11.07 4.95 8.28
CA ALA A 157 -10.34 4.90 9.54
C ALA A 157 -9.05 5.72 9.45
N GLU A 158 -8.79 6.55 10.46
CA GLU A 158 -7.51 7.27 10.55
C GLU A 158 -6.35 6.27 10.60
N GLY A 159 -5.61 6.20 9.50
CA GLY A 159 -4.50 5.28 9.29
C GLY A 159 -3.71 5.71 8.06
N GLN A 160 -2.43 5.36 8.01
CA GLN A 160 -1.60 5.63 6.84
C GLN A 160 -1.94 4.59 5.77
N GLN A 161 -3.05 4.77 5.03
CA GLN A 161 -3.29 3.98 3.83
C GLN A 161 -2.37 4.51 2.72
N HIS A 162 -1.32 3.78 2.40
CA HIS A 162 -0.33 4.19 1.39
C HIS A 162 -0.32 3.32 0.13
N THR A 163 -1.07 2.21 0.09
CA THR A 163 -1.17 1.31 -1.08
C THR A 163 -2.59 1.17 -1.62
N LEU A 164 -3.45 0.31 -1.07
CA LEU A 164 -4.82 0.13 -1.58
C LEU A 164 -5.87 0.63 -0.57
N PRO A 165 -6.81 1.52 -0.99
CA PRO A 165 -7.88 1.95 -0.11
C PRO A 165 -8.72 0.77 0.37
N GLY A 166 -9.16 0.82 1.63
CA GLY A 166 -9.98 -0.23 2.23
C GLY A 166 -9.23 -1.52 2.58
N SER A 167 -7.90 -1.53 2.43
CA SER A 167 -7.02 -2.59 2.93
C SER A 167 -6.69 -2.38 4.42
N ALA A 168 -6.66 -3.46 5.19
CA ALA A 168 -6.29 -3.40 6.62
C ALA A 168 -4.85 -3.89 6.91
N GLY A 169 -4.16 -4.46 5.92
CA GLY A 169 -2.81 -4.98 6.09
C GLY A 169 -2.09 -5.02 4.76
N GLU A 170 -0.82 -4.65 4.81
CA GLU A 170 0.05 -4.54 3.64
C GLU A 170 1.31 -5.37 3.83
N THR A 171 1.74 -5.96 2.72
CA THR A 171 3.09 -6.45 2.54
C THR A 171 3.60 -5.94 1.21
N SER A 172 4.60 -5.09 1.23
CA SER A 172 5.11 -4.43 0.04
C SER A 172 6.57 -4.67 -0.20
N GLY A 173 6.93 -4.52 -1.45
CA GLY A 173 8.15 -5.05 -1.98
C GLY A 173 8.51 -4.49 -3.35
N THR A 174 9.61 -5.00 -3.87
CA THR A 174 9.98 -4.91 -5.27
C THR A 174 10.08 -6.32 -5.83
N PHE A 175 9.72 -6.47 -7.10
CA PHE A 175 9.67 -7.76 -7.76
C PHE A 175 10.26 -7.69 -9.16
N ASP A 176 11.38 -8.37 -9.33
CA ASP A 176 12.06 -8.61 -10.60
C ASP A 176 11.62 -9.96 -11.17
N SER A 177 10.58 -9.92 -11.99
CA SER A 177 10.04 -11.11 -12.65
C SER A 177 11.02 -11.79 -13.62
N GLN A 178 11.99 -11.06 -14.18
CA GLN A 178 12.95 -11.64 -15.12
C GLN A 178 13.96 -12.54 -14.41
N ARG A 179 14.36 -12.16 -13.20
CA ARG A 179 15.31 -12.92 -12.37
C ARG A 179 14.63 -13.83 -11.35
N GLY A 180 13.32 -13.72 -11.18
CA GLY A 180 12.58 -14.45 -10.13
C GLY A 180 13.01 -14.01 -8.74
N LEU A 181 13.22 -12.70 -8.53
CA LEU A 181 13.68 -12.13 -7.27
C LEU A 181 12.62 -11.20 -6.70
N ALA A 182 12.28 -11.40 -5.43
CA ALA A 182 11.41 -10.48 -4.69
C ALA A 182 12.13 -10.01 -3.43
N LEU A 183 12.07 -8.70 -3.17
CA LEU A 183 12.51 -8.10 -1.92
C LEU A 183 11.31 -7.42 -1.26
N LEU A 184 10.81 -8.02 -0.19
CA LEU A 184 9.79 -7.43 0.66
C LEU A 184 10.48 -6.49 1.65
N TRP A 185 10.00 -5.25 1.74
CA TRP A 185 10.63 -4.23 2.57
C TRP A 185 9.67 -3.54 3.51
N GLU A 186 8.36 -3.74 3.42
CA GLU A 186 7.44 -3.19 4.42
C GLU A 186 6.31 -4.19 4.70
N VAL A 187 6.11 -4.46 5.98
CA VAL A 187 5.13 -5.43 6.49
C VAL A 187 4.48 -4.81 7.70
N GLN A 188 3.23 -4.36 7.54
CA GLN A 188 2.54 -3.63 8.60
C GLN A 188 1.01 -3.67 8.44
N PRO A 189 0.28 -3.37 9.53
CA PRO A 189 -1.13 -3.02 9.40
C PRO A 189 -1.29 -1.67 8.69
N ASN A 190 -2.21 -1.57 7.73
CA ASN A 190 -2.56 -0.29 7.06
C ASN A 190 -3.38 0.64 7.97
N VAL A 191 -4.08 0.04 8.94
CA VAL A 191 -4.85 0.77 9.94
C VAL A 191 -4.26 0.50 11.31
N TYR A 192 -3.67 1.53 11.91
CA TYR A 192 -3.23 1.50 13.29
C TYR A 192 -4.42 1.68 14.23
N LYS A 193 -4.34 1.12 15.44
CA LYS A 193 -5.34 1.41 16.48
C LYS A 193 -5.30 2.93 16.75
N PRO A 194 -6.44 3.66 16.69
CA PRO A 194 -6.45 5.09 16.98
C PRO A 194 -5.87 5.36 18.37
N ALA A 195 -4.89 6.25 18.45
CA ALA A 195 -4.34 6.69 19.73
C ALA A 195 -5.29 7.74 20.32
N GLY A 196 -6.10 7.34 21.31
CA GLY A 196 -6.85 8.27 22.15
C GLY A 196 -8.26 8.64 21.70
N GLU A 197 -8.63 8.48 20.42
CA GLU A 197 -10.01 8.72 19.99
C GLU A 197 -10.93 7.54 20.32
N ARG A 198 -12.03 7.82 21.04
CA ARG A 198 -13.07 6.84 21.41
C ARG A 198 -13.97 6.45 20.23
N ASN A 199 -13.40 6.24 19.03
CA ASN A 199 -14.17 5.72 17.91
C ASN A 199 -14.41 4.21 18.06
N ARG A 200 -15.51 3.85 18.73
CA ARG A 200 -15.89 2.45 19.02
C ARG A 200 -16.08 1.63 17.73
N ALA A 201 -16.46 2.25 16.63
CA ALA A 201 -16.64 1.57 15.34
C ALA A 201 -15.29 1.16 14.76
N ILE A 202 -14.33 2.09 14.68
CA ILE A 202 -12.96 1.79 14.23
C ILE A 202 -12.29 0.78 15.17
N ALA A 203 -12.47 0.90 16.49
CA ALA A 203 -11.90 -0.06 17.44
C ALA A 203 -12.53 -1.47 17.34
N ARG A 204 -13.78 -1.59 16.86
CA ARG A 204 -14.41 -2.88 16.57
C ARG A 204 -13.82 -3.50 15.30
N LEU A 205 -13.69 -2.70 14.24
CA LEU A 205 -13.04 -3.10 12.99
C LEU A 205 -11.59 -3.53 13.26
N TYR A 206 -10.78 -2.70 13.93
CA TYR A 206 -9.41 -3.05 14.29
C TYR A 206 -9.33 -4.38 15.06
N ARG A 207 -10.23 -4.65 16.02
CA ARG A 207 -10.24 -5.93 16.75
C ARG A 207 -10.58 -7.12 15.88
N ARG A 208 -11.48 -6.94 14.91
CA ARG A 208 -11.83 -7.94 13.88
C ARG A 208 -10.65 -8.16 12.93
N HIS A 209 -9.89 -7.10 12.63
CA HIS A 209 -8.86 -7.09 11.60
C HIS A 209 -7.40 -7.08 12.12
N ARG A 210 -7.20 -7.29 13.43
CA ARG A 210 -5.89 -7.12 14.08
C ARG A 210 -4.78 -8.01 13.54
N ASN A 211 -5.12 -9.12 12.88
CA ASN A 211 -4.15 -10.10 12.37
C ASN A 211 -4.00 -10.07 10.85
N TRP A 212 -4.55 -9.06 10.16
CA TRP A 212 -4.50 -9.01 8.70
C TRP A 212 -3.08 -8.95 8.19
N HIS A 213 -2.21 -8.18 8.83
CA HIS A 213 -0.79 -8.14 8.50
C HIS A 213 -0.12 -9.53 8.48
N LEU A 214 -0.51 -10.45 9.37
CA LEU A 214 -0.01 -11.84 9.36
C LEU A 214 -0.53 -12.61 8.15
N ALA A 215 -1.84 -12.48 7.88
CA ALA A 215 -2.50 -13.13 6.75
C ALA A 215 -1.97 -12.58 5.42
N THR A 216 -1.76 -11.27 5.30
CA THR A 216 -1.22 -10.59 4.13
C THR A 216 0.20 -11.08 3.84
N LEU A 217 1.11 -11.08 4.83
CA LEU A 217 2.48 -11.57 4.63
C LEU A 217 2.47 -13.06 4.24
N ALA A 218 1.70 -13.89 4.94
CA ALA A 218 1.61 -15.31 4.62
C ALA A 218 1.09 -15.56 3.18
N SER A 219 0.11 -14.77 2.76
CA SER A 219 -0.44 -14.82 1.40
C SER A 219 0.56 -14.34 0.35
N ALA A 220 1.31 -13.28 0.66
CA ALA A 220 2.38 -12.76 -0.20
C ALA A 220 3.48 -13.80 -0.41
N LEU A 221 3.93 -14.44 0.68
CA LEU A 221 4.93 -15.51 0.61
C LEU A 221 4.40 -16.69 -0.21
N ASP A 222 3.19 -17.16 0.06
CA ASP A 222 2.56 -18.26 -0.69
C ASP A 222 2.50 -17.95 -2.20
N TRP A 223 2.05 -16.75 -2.56
CA TRP A 223 2.00 -16.32 -3.96
C TRP A 223 3.40 -16.25 -4.59
N LEU A 224 4.39 -15.66 -3.90
CA LEU A 224 5.77 -15.57 -4.40
C LEU A 224 6.42 -16.94 -4.61
N ALA A 225 6.10 -17.92 -3.77
CA ALA A 225 6.55 -19.29 -3.97
C ALA A 225 5.90 -19.95 -5.19
N GLN A 226 4.60 -19.73 -5.42
CA GLN A 226 3.94 -20.19 -6.65
C GLN A 226 4.56 -19.54 -7.90
N GLN A 227 5.09 -18.32 -7.79
CA GLN A 227 5.86 -17.66 -8.85
C GLN A 227 7.33 -18.12 -8.92
N ARG A 228 7.74 -19.09 -8.09
CA ARG A 228 9.11 -19.61 -7.98
C ARG A 228 10.16 -18.54 -7.72
N CYS A 229 9.79 -17.54 -6.92
CA CYS A 229 10.67 -16.43 -6.60
C CYS A 229 11.59 -16.75 -5.42
N THR A 230 12.87 -16.47 -5.57
CA THR A 230 13.76 -16.32 -4.41
C THR A 230 13.33 -15.06 -3.67
N THR A 231 12.85 -15.24 -2.45
CA THR A 231 12.24 -14.17 -1.66
C THR A 231 13.16 -13.73 -0.55
N PHE A 232 13.42 -12.42 -0.51
CA PHE A 232 14.14 -11.73 0.55
C PHE A 232 13.18 -10.83 1.31
N ILE A 233 13.39 -10.70 2.61
CA ILE A 233 12.66 -9.76 3.46
C ILE A 233 13.66 -8.88 4.19
N LEU A 234 13.51 -7.58 4.09
CA LEU A 234 14.33 -6.64 4.82
C LEU A 234 14.19 -6.82 6.33
N ARG A 235 15.25 -6.57 7.08
CA ARG A 235 15.22 -6.55 8.55
C ARG A 235 14.69 -5.21 9.04
N GLY A 236 14.06 -5.21 10.20
CA GLY A 236 13.44 -4.03 10.80
C GLY A 236 14.42 -2.88 11.05
N ASP A 237 15.65 -3.20 11.43
CA ASP A 237 16.74 -2.24 11.62
C ASP A 237 17.27 -1.64 10.32
N ALA A 238 17.14 -2.36 9.20
CA ALA A 238 17.50 -1.90 7.87
C ALA A 238 16.35 -1.16 7.15
N LEU A 239 15.13 -1.16 7.69
CA LEU A 239 13.99 -0.42 7.14
C LEU A 239 14.34 1.05 6.92
N ALA A 240 15.07 1.70 7.81
CA ALA A 240 15.44 3.11 7.62
C ALA A 240 16.27 3.37 6.34
N ALA A 241 16.96 2.36 5.82
CA ALA A 241 17.74 2.45 4.59
C ALA A 241 16.88 2.28 3.32
N THR A 242 15.75 1.58 3.38
CA THR A 242 14.80 1.44 2.25
C THR A 242 13.65 2.42 2.31
N HIS A 243 13.26 2.82 3.51
CA HIS A 243 12.14 3.68 3.76
C HIS A 243 12.48 5.03 3.14
N GLU A 244 11.82 5.34 2.03
CA GLU A 244 11.84 6.66 1.39
C GLU A 244 11.05 7.63 2.28
N VAL A 245 11.52 7.80 3.52
CA VAL A 245 10.78 8.50 4.55
C VAL A 245 10.70 9.95 4.14
N ASN A 246 9.49 10.51 4.23
CA ASN A 246 9.34 11.93 4.49
C ASN A 246 10.23 12.25 5.71
N PRO A 247 11.29 13.07 5.57
CA PRO A 247 12.20 13.41 6.67
C PRO A 247 11.47 13.93 7.93
N GLU A 248 10.25 14.42 7.75
CA GLU A 248 9.37 14.93 8.81
C GLU A 248 8.71 13.82 9.67
N LYS A 249 8.73 12.55 9.27
CA LYS A 249 8.11 11.43 10.00
C LYS A 249 9.01 10.17 10.02
N PRO A 250 10.12 10.18 10.80
CA PRO A 250 11.05 9.06 10.84
C PRO A 250 10.38 7.74 11.26
N LEU A 251 10.89 6.62 10.73
CA LEU A 251 10.45 5.29 11.13
C LEU A 251 10.67 5.08 12.63
N SER A 252 9.61 4.72 13.35
CA SER A 252 9.73 4.48 14.79
C SER A 252 10.32 3.09 15.08
N PRO A 253 11.11 2.92 16.16
CA PRO A 253 11.57 1.60 16.60
C PRO A 253 10.44 0.59 16.85
N ALA A 254 9.25 1.08 17.20
CA ALA A 254 8.07 0.25 17.40
C ALA A 254 7.56 -0.39 16.09
N ILE A 255 7.64 0.34 14.97
CA ILE A 255 7.28 -0.17 13.64
C ILE A 255 8.31 -1.21 13.20
N ALA A 256 9.61 -0.91 13.33
CA ALA A 256 10.68 -1.87 13.03
C ALA A 256 10.53 -3.18 13.82
N ALA A 257 10.27 -3.07 15.13
CA ALA A 257 10.06 -4.26 15.95
C ALA A 257 8.74 -5.00 15.62
N LEU A 258 7.70 -4.30 15.17
CA LEU A 258 6.45 -4.93 14.72
C LEU A 258 6.65 -5.70 13.41
N HIS A 259 7.40 -5.11 12.48
CA HIS A 259 7.81 -5.74 11.23
C HIS A 259 8.49 -7.09 11.51
N ASP A 260 9.54 -7.10 12.31
CA ASP A 260 10.33 -8.30 12.57
C ASP A 260 9.53 -9.38 13.30
N ARG A 261 8.76 -9.01 14.32
CA ARG A 261 7.86 -9.95 15.02
C ARG A 261 6.83 -10.56 14.09
N THR A 262 6.34 -9.79 13.11
CA THR A 262 5.39 -10.29 12.11
C THR A 262 6.07 -11.33 11.22
N VAL A 263 7.25 -11.01 10.70
CA VAL A 263 8.04 -11.89 9.82
C VAL A 263 8.41 -13.19 10.55
N GLU A 264 8.92 -13.12 11.77
CA GLU A 264 9.27 -14.29 12.58
C GLU A 264 8.04 -15.16 12.90
N ARG A 265 6.90 -14.54 13.24
CA ARG A 265 5.68 -15.28 13.55
C ARG A 265 5.15 -16.03 12.33
N VAL A 266 5.08 -15.35 11.18
CA VAL A 266 4.58 -15.95 9.93
C VAL A 266 5.50 -17.07 9.47
N THR A 267 6.82 -16.83 9.44
CA THR A 267 7.78 -17.85 8.99
C THR A 267 7.75 -19.09 9.87
N ARG A 268 7.70 -18.93 11.20
CA ARG A 268 7.53 -20.06 12.13
C ARG A 268 6.22 -20.82 11.89
N ALA A 269 5.11 -20.12 11.71
CA ALA A 269 3.80 -20.75 11.49
C ALA A 269 3.75 -21.52 10.16
N LEU A 270 4.52 -21.09 9.17
CA LEU A 270 4.64 -21.74 7.86
C LEU A 270 5.79 -22.76 7.79
N ALA A 271 6.50 -23.02 8.90
CA ALA A 271 7.68 -23.87 8.96
C ALA A 271 8.80 -23.45 7.97
N LEU A 272 8.91 -22.15 7.72
CA LEU A 272 9.96 -21.54 6.91
C LEU A 272 11.16 -21.18 7.78
N THR A 273 12.33 -21.08 7.14
CA THR A 273 13.57 -20.66 7.78
C THR A 273 14.00 -19.30 7.24
N LEU A 274 14.45 -18.42 8.14
CA LEU A 274 15.09 -17.15 7.78
C LEU A 274 16.60 -17.33 7.88
N GLU A 275 17.29 -17.25 6.74
CA GLU A 275 18.74 -17.40 6.66
C GLU A 275 19.41 -16.08 6.30
N ALA A 276 20.70 -15.96 6.63
CA ALA A 276 21.53 -14.91 6.07
C ALA A 276 21.71 -15.17 4.55
N PRO A 277 21.68 -14.14 3.69
CA PRO A 277 21.99 -14.28 2.28
C PRO A 277 23.40 -14.82 2.09
N SER A 278 23.55 -15.74 1.14
CA SER A 278 24.86 -16.20 0.67
C SER A 278 25.53 -15.12 -0.21
N PRO A 279 26.84 -15.23 -0.50
CA PRO A 279 27.50 -14.34 -1.46
C PRO A 279 26.87 -14.34 -2.85
N LEU A 280 26.28 -15.47 -3.27
CA LEU A 280 25.56 -15.55 -4.54
C LEU A 280 24.25 -14.76 -4.49
N ASP A 281 23.52 -14.83 -3.37
CA ASP A 281 22.30 -14.06 -3.15
C ASP A 281 22.58 -12.55 -3.16
N GLU A 282 23.69 -12.13 -2.53
CA GLU A 282 24.12 -10.74 -2.52
C GLU A 282 24.41 -10.23 -3.94
N LEU A 283 25.12 -11.04 -4.75
CA LEU A 283 25.37 -10.70 -6.16
C LEU A 283 24.06 -10.56 -6.94
N GLN A 284 23.12 -11.50 -6.77
CA GLN A 284 21.81 -11.45 -7.41
C GLN A 284 21.00 -10.20 -7.03
N LEU A 285 21.02 -9.83 -5.75
CA LEU A 285 20.37 -8.62 -5.26
C LEU A 285 21.00 -7.38 -5.89
N LEU A 286 22.34 -7.28 -5.92
CA LEU A 286 23.08 -6.13 -6.45
C LEU A 286 22.93 -5.94 -7.96
N ASP A 287 22.75 -7.04 -8.70
CA ASP A 287 22.53 -7.06 -10.15
C ASP A 287 21.05 -6.82 -10.54
N SER A 288 20.13 -6.85 -9.57
CA SER A 288 18.70 -6.65 -9.78
C SER A 288 18.25 -5.21 -9.46
N ALA A 289 17.09 -4.82 -9.99
CA ALA A 289 16.45 -3.54 -9.69
C ALA A 289 15.62 -3.55 -8.38
N VAL A 290 15.62 -4.67 -7.63
CA VAL A 290 14.82 -4.80 -6.42
C VAL A 290 15.27 -3.86 -5.29
N MET A 291 16.55 -3.51 -5.21
CA MET A 291 17.03 -2.57 -4.19
C MET A 291 16.93 -1.12 -4.67
N ASN A 292 16.41 -0.24 -3.81
CA ASN A 292 16.57 1.19 -4.03
C ASN A 292 18.04 1.61 -3.84
N HIS A 293 18.38 2.83 -4.25
CA HIS A 293 19.77 3.32 -4.21
C HIS A 293 20.38 3.31 -2.80
N ALA A 294 19.58 3.62 -1.77
CA ALA A 294 20.04 3.71 -0.39
C ALA A 294 20.35 2.32 0.19
N LEU A 295 19.46 1.34 0.01
CA LEU A 295 19.71 -0.04 0.41
C LEU A 295 20.88 -0.65 -0.38
N ARG A 296 20.95 -0.41 -1.69
CA ARG A 296 22.08 -0.88 -2.52
C ARG A 296 23.41 -0.37 -1.97
N ARG A 297 23.48 0.91 -1.59
CA ARG A 297 24.69 1.49 -0.96
C ARG A 297 25.01 0.82 0.37
N HIS A 298 24.00 0.59 1.21
CA HIS A 298 24.18 -0.08 2.49
C HIS A 298 24.74 -1.50 2.31
N VAL A 299 24.18 -2.30 1.40
CA VAL A 299 24.65 -3.66 1.09
C VAL A 299 26.09 -3.63 0.56
N LEU A 300 26.43 -2.71 -0.34
CA LEU A 300 27.81 -2.56 -0.84
C LEU A 300 28.83 -2.21 0.26
N GLN A 301 28.39 -1.58 1.35
CA GLN A 301 29.27 -1.14 2.46
C GLN A 301 29.36 -2.15 3.60
N HIS A 302 28.27 -2.86 3.87
CA HIS A 302 28.11 -3.67 5.08
C HIS A 302 27.70 -5.13 4.82
N GLY A 303 27.47 -5.50 3.55
CA GLY A 303 26.98 -6.81 3.14
C GLY A 303 25.46 -6.96 3.31
N ALA A 304 24.88 -7.96 2.63
CA ALA A 304 23.43 -8.22 2.66
C ALA A 304 22.95 -8.87 3.97
N ALA A 305 23.81 -9.64 4.65
CA ALA A 305 23.46 -10.38 5.87
C ALA A 305 23.03 -9.50 7.06
N GLY A 306 23.49 -8.25 7.10
CA GLY A 306 23.05 -7.28 8.09
C GLY A 306 21.66 -6.70 7.79
N ALA A 307 21.21 -6.74 6.54
CA ALA A 307 20.10 -5.93 6.07
C ALA A 307 18.86 -6.73 5.63
N VAL A 308 19.02 -7.95 5.14
CA VAL A 308 17.91 -8.77 4.64
C VAL A 308 18.03 -10.20 5.15
N TRP A 309 16.89 -10.86 5.29
CA TRP A 309 16.77 -12.30 5.43
C TRP A 309 16.42 -12.92 4.08
N ARG A 310 16.97 -14.12 3.83
CA ARG A 310 16.50 -15.02 2.79
C ARG A 310 15.44 -15.95 3.38
N VAL A 311 14.30 -16.09 2.69
CA VAL A 311 13.24 -17.02 3.09
C VAL A 311 13.49 -18.39 2.45
N MET A 312 13.53 -19.44 3.27
CA MET A 312 13.83 -20.81 2.86
C MET A 312 12.70 -21.77 3.27
N GLY A 313 12.56 -22.88 2.52
CA GLY A 313 11.58 -23.93 2.82
C GLY A 313 10.20 -23.74 2.20
N MET A 314 10.06 -22.81 1.26
CA MET A 314 8.80 -22.64 0.52
C MET A 314 8.52 -23.88 -0.34
N PRO A 315 7.34 -24.51 -0.27
CA PRO A 315 6.97 -25.57 -1.21
C PRO A 315 6.90 -25.00 -2.63
N ALA A 316 7.51 -25.71 -3.59
CA ALA A 316 7.60 -25.33 -5.00
C ALA A 316 6.34 -25.66 -5.80
#